data_AF-A0A6G3MLE2-F1
#
_entry.id   AF-A0A6G3MLE2-F1
#
_cell.length_a   1.000
_cell.length_b   1.000
_cell.length_c   1.000
_cell.angle_alpha   90.00
_cell.angle_beta   90.00
_cell.angle_gamma   90.00
#
_symmetry.space_group_name_H-M   'P 1'
#
loop_
_entity.id
_entity.type
_entity.pdbx_description
1 polymer ?
#
loop_
_entity_poly.entity_id
_entity_poly.type
_entity_poly.pdbx_seq_one_letter_code
_entity_poly.pdbx_strand_id
1 'polypeptide(L)'
;TQCELTENIFENELVKKAIKLQVKKCQEYKNKAIEAHARKDYNYSSYNQRRNSYHRKIIENIIEEEFIHQFLQRYLILVQNGSFDMHRFSIVQAIDSLELIFNPVKYNLQLSRHKYIDVITGRGIHSENNNPRLKPAIILYLKKNDLKFTEINIGCIRVDLKTK
;
A
#
# COMPACT_ATOMS: atom_id res chain seq x y z
N THR A 1 -8.06 -5.29 -12.36
CA THR A 1 -9.54 -5.32 -12.25
C THR A 1 -9.94 -5.14 -10.79
N GLN A 2 -11.11 -4.55 -10.46
CA GLN A 2 -11.56 -4.27 -9.06
C GLN A 2 -11.54 -5.48 -8.09
N CYS A 3 -11.38 -6.71 -8.59
CA CYS A 3 -11.14 -7.93 -7.80
C CYS A 3 -9.73 -8.01 -7.17
N GLU A 4 -8.74 -7.28 -7.66
CA GLU A 4 -7.35 -7.35 -7.17
C GLU A 4 -7.13 -6.65 -5.81
N LEU A 5 -8.08 -5.85 -5.34
CA LEU A 5 -7.96 -5.09 -4.09
C LEU A 5 -8.31 -5.91 -2.84
N THR A 6 -8.97 -7.07 -2.99
CA THR A 6 -9.64 -7.72 -1.84
C THR A 6 -8.95 -8.94 -1.26
N GLU A 7 -8.09 -9.65 -2.00
CA GLU A 7 -7.70 -11.01 -1.56
C GLU A 7 -6.34 -11.09 -0.87
N ASN A 8 -5.40 -10.16 -1.09
CA ASN A 8 -4.02 -10.33 -0.60
C ASN A 8 -3.30 -9.11 0.01
N ILE A 9 -3.97 -7.96 0.19
CA ILE A 9 -3.30 -6.73 0.67
C ILE A 9 -3.32 -6.62 2.20
N PHE A 10 -4.40 -7.05 2.85
CA PHE A 10 -4.62 -6.78 4.28
C PHE A 10 -4.56 -8.05 5.11
N GLU A 11 -3.95 -8.01 6.29
CA GLU A 11 -3.99 -9.13 7.24
C GLU A 11 -5.29 -9.15 8.03
N ASN A 12 -5.88 -7.98 8.22
CA ASN A 12 -7.09 -7.81 9.01
C ASN A 12 -8.34 -8.30 8.26
N GLU A 13 -8.92 -9.41 8.73
CA GLU A 13 -10.13 -10.02 8.15
C GLU A 13 -11.36 -9.10 8.22
N LEU A 14 -11.47 -8.22 9.22
CA LEU A 14 -12.56 -7.25 9.28
C LEU A 14 -12.42 -6.20 8.17
N VAL A 15 -11.20 -5.74 7.92
CA VAL A 15 -10.91 -4.79 6.82
C VAL A 15 -11.22 -5.43 5.47
N LYS A 16 -10.82 -6.69 5.24
CA LYS A 16 -11.18 -7.42 4.01
C LYS A 16 -12.69 -7.49 3.80
N LYS A 17 -13.44 -7.85 4.86
CA LYS A 17 -14.92 -7.92 4.81
C LYS A 17 -15.53 -6.55 4.52
N ALA A 18 -15.02 -5.49 5.14
CA ALA A 18 -15.48 -4.12 4.91
C ALA A 18 -15.25 -3.69 3.46
N ILE A 19 -14.04 -3.88 2.92
CA ILE A 19 -13.72 -3.54 1.52
C ILE A 19 -14.60 -4.36 0.57
N LYS A 20 -14.74 -5.67 0.78
CA LYS A 20 -15.58 -6.54 -0.06
C LYS A 20 -17.04 -6.08 -0.10
N LEU A 21 -17.58 -5.65 1.03
CA LEU A 21 -18.93 -5.06 1.11
C LEU A 21 -19.03 -3.79 0.25
N GLN A 22 -18.07 -2.88 0.37
CA GLN A 22 -18.08 -1.63 -0.41
C GLN A 22 -17.85 -1.86 -1.90
N VAL A 23 -17.02 -2.84 -2.29
CA VAL A 23 -16.83 -3.25 -3.69
C VAL A 23 -18.15 -3.77 -4.28
N LYS A 24 -18.89 -4.60 -3.53
CA LYS A 24 -20.22 -5.06 -3.95
C LYS A 24 -21.17 -3.88 -4.18
N LYS A 25 -21.14 -2.87 -3.31
CA LYS A 25 -21.93 -1.64 -3.48
C LYS A 25 -21.51 -0.83 -4.71
N CYS A 26 -20.22 -0.68 -4.96
CA CYS A 26 -19.72 -0.03 -6.18
C CYS A 26 -20.27 -0.70 -7.44
N GLN A 27 -20.21 -2.04 -7.50
CA GLN A 27 -20.71 -2.81 -8.65
C GLN A 27 -22.22 -2.66 -8.81
N GLU A 28 -22.98 -2.73 -7.72
CA GLU A 28 -24.44 -2.52 -7.71
C GLU A 28 -24.81 -1.15 -8.32
N TYR A 29 -24.19 -0.07 -7.84
CA TYR A 29 -24.47 1.29 -8.31
C TYR A 29 -23.96 1.53 -9.73
N LYS A 30 -22.83 0.93 -10.10
CA LYS A 30 -22.32 0.99 -11.48
C LYS A 30 -23.32 0.37 -12.45
N ASN A 31 -23.86 -0.81 -12.14
CA ASN A 31 -24.85 -1.48 -12.98
C ASN A 31 -26.14 -0.66 -13.10
N LYS A 32 -26.66 -0.15 -11.98
CA LYS A 32 -27.84 0.74 -11.97
C LYS A 32 -27.64 2.00 -12.82
N ALA A 33 -26.45 2.60 -12.78
CA ALA A 33 -26.14 3.76 -13.61
C ALA A 33 -26.16 3.42 -15.11
N ILE A 34 -25.56 2.30 -15.50
CA ILE A 34 -25.53 1.82 -16.89
C ILE A 34 -26.95 1.55 -17.40
N GLU A 35 -27.77 0.85 -16.61
CA GLU A 35 -29.17 0.56 -16.97
C GLU A 35 -30.01 1.82 -17.12
N ALA A 36 -29.88 2.78 -16.19
CA ALA A 36 -30.59 4.05 -16.24
C ALA A 36 -30.20 4.88 -17.47
N HIS A 37 -28.90 4.92 -17.78
CA HIS A 37 -28.39 5.59 -18.97
C HIS A 37 -28.93 4.96 -20.26
N ALA A 38 -29.01 3.63 -20.34
CA ALA A 38 -29.59 2.94 -21.49
C ALA A 38 -31.07 3.31 -21.71
N ARG A 39 -31.82 3.60 -20.63
CA ARG A 39 -33.20 4.09 -20.68
C ARG A 39 -33.33 5.59 -20.87
N LYS A 40 -32.23 6.32 -21.07
CA LYS A 40 -32.16 7.79 -21.15
C LYS A 40 -32.66 8.51 -19.87
N ASP A 41 -32.70 7.81 -18.73
CA ASP A 41 -32.93 8.43 -17.42
C ASP A 41 -31.59 8.92 -16.84
N TYR A 42 -31.18 10.10 -17.31
CA TYR A 42 -29.89 10.67 -16.96
C TYR A 42 -29.82 11.14 -15.50
N ASN A 43 -30.94 11.51 -14.89
CA ASN A 43 -30.99 11.91 -13.49
C ASN A 43 -30.70 10.73 -12.57
N TYR A 44 -31.38 9.59 -12.81
CA TYR A 44 -31.14 8.38 -12.04
C TYR A 44 -29.75 7.80 -12.32
N SER A 45 -29.28 7.85 -13.57
CA SER A 45 -27.90 7.50 -13.92
C SER A 45 -26.88 8.29 -13.10
N SER A 46 -27.00 9.63 -13.12
CA SER A 46 -26.09 10.53 -12.39
C SER A 46 -26.12 10.30 -10.88
N TYR A 47 -27.29 10.03 -10.31
CA TYR A 47 -27.42 9.67 -8.89
C TYR A 47 -26.61 8.42 -8.55
N ASN A 48 -26.75 7.35 -9.35
CA ASN A 48 -26.05 6.09 -9.10
C ASN A 48 -24.54 6.22 -9.35
N GLN A 49 -24.10 7.04 -10.31
CA GLN A 49 -22.69 7.38 -10.49
C GLN A 49 -22.11 8.06 -9.24
N ARG A 50 -22.82 9.04 -8.66
CA ARG A 50 -22.40 9.68 -7.40
C ARG A 50 -22.31 8.68 -6.26
N ARG A 51 -23.26 7.75 -6.14
CA ARG A 51 -23.23 6.67 -5.13
C ARG A 51 -22.05 5.71 -5.32
N ASN A 52 -21.75 5.32 -6.56
CA ASN A 52 -20.56 4.52 -6.86
C ASN A 52 -19.27 5.25 -6.42
N SER A 53 -19.12 6.53 -6.79
CA SER A 53 -17.96 7.34 -6.38
C SER A 53 -17.87 7.48 -4.85
N TYR A 54 -18.99 7.61 -4.15
CA TYR A 54 -19.02 7.64 -2.68
C TYR A 54 -18.46 6.36 -2.07
N HIS A 55 -18.90 5.18 -2.54
CA HIS A 55 -18.39 3.91 -2.02
C HIS A 55 -16.91 3.67 -2.38
N ARG A 56 -16.44 4.17 -3.52
CA ARG A 56 -15.01 4.16 -3.87
C ARG A 56 -14.18 4.96 -2.87
N LYS A 57 -14.63 6.17 -2.52
CA LYS A 57 -13.96 7.00 -1.49
C LYS A 57 -13.89 6.31 -0.13
N ILE A 58 -14.95 5.59 0.26
CA ILE A 58 -14.91 4.80 1.49
C ILE A 58 -13.83 3.72 1.41
N ILE A 59 -13.72 3.01 0.28
CA ILE A 59 -12.67 1.99 0.10
C ILE A 59 -11.29 2.63 0.20
N GLU A 60 -11.07 3.75 -0.48
CA GLU A 60 -9.80 4.50 -0.45
C GLU A 60 -9.41 4.87 0.99
N ASN A 61 -10.35 5.42 1.77
CA ASN A 61 -10.10 5.77 3.17
C ASN A 61 -9.77 4.55 4.04
N ILE A 62 -10.50 3.44 3.87
CA ILE A 62 -10.22 2.19 4.63
C ILE A 62 -8.81 1.68 4.30
N ILE A 63 -8.41 1.72 3.02
CA ILE A 63 -7.08 1.29 2.58
C ILE A 63 -5.99 2.20 3.19
N GLU A 64 -6.22 3.51 3.22
CA GLU A 64 -5.30 4.50 3.78
C GLU A 64 -5.14 4.33 5.30
N GLU A 65 -6.25 4.20 6.03
CA GLU A 65 -6.24 3.98 7.49
C GLU A 65 -5.51 2.67 7.86
N GLU A 66 -5.80 1.58 7.15
CA GLU A 66 -5.14 0.29 7.38
C GLU A 66 -3.65 0.34 7.02
N PHE A 67 -3.27 1.08 5.97
CA PHE A 67 -1.86 1.31 5.65
C PHE A 67 -1.13 2.03 6.78
N ILE A 68 -1.71 3.12 7.31
CA ILE A 68 -1.11 3.86 8.43
C ILE A 68 -0.95 2.94 9.65
N HIS A 69 -1.97 2.15 9.96
CA HIS A 69 -1.91 1.18 11.05
C HIS A 69 -0.76 0.19 10.87
N GLN A 70 -0.69 -0.47 9.71
CA GLN A 70 0.38 -1.44 9.41
C GLN A 70 1.76 -0.79 9.38
N PHE A 71 1.89 0.40 8.81
CA PHE A 71 3.14 1.16 8.80
C PHE A 71 3.64 1.39 10.23
N LEU A 72 2.79 1.90 11.13
CA LEU A 72 3.18 2.18 12.51
C LEU A 72 3.60 0.92 13.27
N GLN A 73 2.86 -0.20 13.12
CA GLN A 73 3.24 -1.47 13.75
C GLN A 73 4.60 -1.96 13.26
N ARG A 74 4.85 -1.91 11.94
CA ARG A 74 6.13 -2.31 11.34
C ARG A 74 7.26 -1.33 11.67
N TYR A 75 6.95 -0.04 11.84
CA TYR A 75 7.91 0.97 12.23
C TYR A 75 8.43 0.76 13.65
N LEU A 76 7.57 0.34 14.59
CA LEU A 76 8.01 -0.05 15.93
C LEU A 76 9.01 -1.23 15.89
N ILE A 77 8.75 -2.22 15.02
CA ILE A 77 9.68 -3.34 14.79
C ILE A 77 11.00 -2.85 14.19
N LEU A 78 10.97 -1.90 13.25
CA LEU A 78 12.18 -1.27 12.70
C LEU A 78 13.02 -0.63 13.79
N VAL A 79 12.42 0.18 14.65
CA VAL A 79 13.13 0.87 15.72
C VAL A 79 13.82 -0.12 16.68
N GLN A 80 13.16 -1.25 16.98
CA GLN A 80 13.68 -2.26 17.88
C GLN A 80 14.73 -3.16 17.21
N ASN A 81 14.43 -3.69 16.02
CA ASN A 81 15.15 -4.80 15.42
C ASN A 81 15.90 -4.44 14.13
N GLY A 82 15.77 -3.21 13.63
CA GLY A 82 16.46 -2.73 12.44
C GLY A 82 15.93 -3.32 11.14
N SER A 83 14.72 -3.89 11.14
CA SER A 83 14.10 -4.45 9.94
C SER A 83 12.73 -3.83 9.69
N PHE A 84 12.42 -3.57 8.42
CA PHE A 84 11.12 -3.07 8.02
C PHE A 84 10.56 -3.93 6.91
N ASP A 85 9.40 -4.49 7.17
CA ASP A 85 8.76 -5.38 6.23
C ASP A 85 7.87 -4.62 5.26
N MET A 86 8.19 -4.65 3.98
CA MET A 86 7.39 -4.04 2.91
C MET A 86 6.60 -5.07 2.12
N HIS A 87 6.68 -6.37 2.48
CA HIS A 87 5.85 -7.35 1.82
C HIS A 87 4.37 -6.98 2.05
N ARG A 88 3.58 -7.04 0.97
CA ARG A 88 2.16 -6.64 0.89
C ARG A 88 1.87 -5.14 0.76
N PHE A 89 2.87 -4.26 0.85
CA PHE A 89 2.66 -2.88 0.43
C PHE A 89 2.63 -2.78 -1.09
N SER A 90 1.73 -1.94 -1.59
CA SER A 90 1.82 -1.46 -2.97
C SER A 90 3.13 -0.71 -3.17
N ILE A 91 3.57 -0.56 -4.42
CA ILE A 91 4.78 0.20 -4.74
C ILE A 91 4.72 1.62 -4.16
N VAL A 92 3.57 2.28 -4.29
CA VAL A 92 3.36 3.64 -3.76
C VAL A 92 3.57 3.67 -2.25
N GLN A 93 2.84 2.82 -1.51
CA GLN A 93 2.97 2.70 -0.06
C GLN A 93 4.39 2.38 0.41
N ALA A 94 5.12 1.53 -0.32
CA ALA A 94 6.50 1.20 0.00
C ALA A 94 7.44 2.39 -0.18
N ILE A 95 7.28 3.15 -1.27
CA ILE A 95 8.06 4.38 -1.49
C ILE A 95 7.74 5.44 -0.44
N ASP A 96 6.45 5.65 -0.13
CA ASP A 96 6.04 6.58 0.94
C ASP A 96 6.62 6.14 2.28
N SER A 97 6.64 4.84 2.57
CA SER A 97 7.27 4.29 3.77
C SER A 97 8.76 4.59 3.84
N LEU A 98 9.51 4.46 2.73
CA LEU A 98 10.94 4.83 2.71
C LEU A 98 11.15 6.31 2.98
N GLU A 99 10.32 7.19 2.43
CA GLU A 99 10.39 8.63 2.70
C GLU A 99 10.19 8.94 4.19
N LEU A 100 9.22 8.28 4.84
CA LEU A 100 8.99 8.41 6.28
C LEU A 100 10.17 7.87 7.10
N ILE A 101 10.68 6.69 6.74
CA ILE A 101 11.76 6.00 7.46
C ILE A 101 13.09 6.77 7.39
N PHE A 102 13.41 7.37 6.24
CA PHE A 102 14.66 8.11 6.08
C PHE A 102 14.58 9.57 6.55
N ASN A 103 13.38 10.07 6.85
CA ASN A 103 13.17 11.43 7.38
C ASN A 103 12.35 11.45 8.69
N PRO A 104 12.68 10.62 9.70
CA PRO A 104 11.82 10.41 10.86
C PRO A 104 11.57 11.69 11.66
N VAL A 105 12.56 12.59 11.76
CA VAL A 105 12.42 13.89 12.45
C VAL A 105 11.35 14.77 11.79
N LYS A 106 11.30 14.80 10.45
CA LYS A 106 10.32 15.59 9.68
C LYS A 106 8.88 15.16 9.97
N TYR A 107 8.69 13.87 10.31
CA TYR A 107 7.39 13.25 10.53
C TYR A 107 7.11 12.92 12.00
N ASN A 108 7.89 13.47 12.94
CA ASN A 108 7.77 13.21 14.38
C ASN A 108 7.78 11.71 14.75
N LEU A 109 8.55 10.91 14.01
CA LEU A 109 8.74 9.49 14.26
C LEU A 109 9.98 9.24 15.14
N GLN A 110 9.93 8.16 15.92
CA GLN A 110 11.04 7.76 16.77
C GLN A 110 12.28 7.41 15.93
N LEU A 111 13.45 7.90 16.33
CA LEU A 111 14.71 7.56 15.67
C LEU A 111 15.10 6.10 15.90
N SER A 112 15.46 5.41 14.82
CA SER A 112 16.16 4.13 14.91
C SER A 112 17.58 4.35 15.42
N ARG A 113 18.07 3.47 16.30
CA ARG A 113 19.46 3.44 16.76
C ARG A 113 20.37 2.59 15.86
N HIS A 114 19.78 1.90 14.89
CA HIS A 114 20.51 1.02 13.99
C HIS A 114 21.30 1.83 12.95
N LYS A 115 22.47 1.32 12.55
CA LYS A 115 23.29 1.94 11.49
C LYS A 115 22.78 1.64 10.08
N TYR A 116 21.89 0.67 9.96
CA TYR A 116 21.27 0.25 8.72
C TYR A 116 19.83 -0.20 9.00
N ILE A 117 19.05 -0.35 7.95
CA ILE A 117 17.75 -1.02 7.97
C ILE A 117 17.74 -2.17 6.98
N ASP A 118 17.16 -3.29 7.37
CA ASP A 118 16.89 -4.42 6.50
C ASP A 118 15.47 -4.30 5.95
N VAL A 119 15.35 -3.96 4.67
CA VAL A 119 14.08 -3.79 3.96
C VAL A 119 13.68 -5.13 3.33
N ILE A 120 12.61 -5.73 3.85
CA ILE A 120 12.07 -6.99 3.33
C ILE A 120 11.09 -6.68 2.21
N THR A 121 11.45 -7.05 0.99
CA THR A 121 10.67 -6.82 -0.24
C THR A 121 9.86 -8.05 -0.67
N GLY A 122 10.08 -9.20 -0.02
CA GLY A 122 9.44 -10.48 -0.34
C GLY A 122 10.19 -11.32 -1.39
N ARG A 123 9.86 -12.62 -1.49
CA ARG A 123 10.62 -13.65 -2.26
C ARG A 123 10.40 -13.67 -3.78
N GLY A 124 9.76 -12.66 -4.36
CA GLY A 124 9.81 -12.39 -5.82
C GLY A 124 9.28 -13.45 -6.82
N ILE A 125 8.72 -14.60 -6.41
CA ILE A 125 8.23 -15.64 -7.34
C ILE A 125 6.71 -15.91 -7.23
N HIS A 126 6.08 -15.55 -6.10
CA HIS A 126 4.64 -15.74 -5.87
C HIS A 126 3.87 -14.44 -5.63
N SER A 127 4.41 -13.27 -6.00
CA SER A 127 3.56 -12.08 -6.12
C SER A 127 2.59 -12.35 -7.28
N GLU A 128 1.30 -12.57 -6.98
CA GLU A 128 0.28 -13.20 -7.85
C GLU A 128 0.02 -12.53 -9.23
N ASN A 129 0.83 -11.56 -9.65
CA ASN A 129 0.67 -10.82 -10.91
C ASN A 129 1.89 -10.91 -11.86
N ASN A 130 2.80 -11.90 -11.72
CA ASN A 130 3.98 -12.04 -12.60
C ASN A 130 4.83 -10.75 -12.75
N ASN A 131 4.85 -9.90 -11.72
CA ASN A 131 5.57 -8.64 -11.74
C ASN A 131 6.27 -8.41 -10.39
N PRO A 132 7.52 -8.89 -10.24
CA PRO A 132 8.36 -8.65 -9.07
C PRO A 132 8.86 -7.20 -9.04
N ARG A 133 7.95 -6.22 -9.11
CA ARG A 133 8.26 -4.79 -9.34
C ARG A 133 8.60 -4.02 -8.06
N LEU A 134 8.25 -4.55 -6.88
CA LEU A 134 8.51 -3.88 -5.61
C LEU A 134 10.02 -3.70 -5.37
N LYS A 135 10.80 -4.78 -5.47
CA LYS A 135 12.25 -4.75 -5.29
C LYS A 135 12.94 -3.81 -6.31
N PRO A 136 12.69 -3.89 -7.63
CA PRO A 136 13.20 -2.91 -8.59
C PRO A 136 12.83 -1.47 -8.28
N ALA A 137 11.59 -1.20 -7.85
CA ALA A 137 11.14 0.14 -7.50
C ALA A 137 11.89 0.69 -6.26
N ILE A 138 12.08 -0.15 -5.25
CA ILE A 138 12.87 0.20 -4.06
C ILE A 138 14.32 0.48 -4.46
N ILE A 139 14.95 -0.39 -5.24
CA ILE A 139 16.33 -0.17 -5.74
C ILE A 139 16.44 1.14 -6.52
N LEU A 140 15.46 1.44 -7.38
CA LEU A 140 15.42 2.70 -8.14
C LEU A 140 15.35 3.90 -7.21
N TYR A 141 14.48 3.86 -6.19
CA TYR A 141 14.38 4.92 -5.19
C TYR A 141 15.68 5.11 -4.42
N LEU A 142 16.31 4.02 -3.96
CA LEU A 142 17.56 4.09 -3.21
C LEU A 142 18.69 4.70 -4.05
N LYS A 143 18.81 4.29 -5.31
CA LYS A 143 19.77 4.88 -6.26
C LYS A 143 19.51 6.37 -6.50
N LYS A 144 18.25 6.76 -6.70
CA LYS A 144 17.87 8.18 -6.93
C LYS A 144 18.20 9.09 -5.76
N ASN A 145 18.23 8.55 -4.54
CA ASN A 145 18.51 9.30 -3.31
C ASN A 145 19.95 9.10 -2.79
N ASP A 146 20.84 8.54 -3.61
CA ASP A 146 22.25 8.28 -3.26
C ASP A 146 22.42 7.53 -1.94
N LEU A 147 21.51 6.59 -1.67
CA LEU A 147 21.56 5.72 -0.49
C LEU A 147 22.41 4.50 -0.79
N LYS A 148 23.30 4.16 0.14
CA LYS A 148 24.12 2.95 0.05
C LYS A 148 23.29 1.75 0.47
N PHE A 149 23.31 0.70 -0.34
CA PHE A 149 22.58 -0.52 -0.03
C PHE A 149 23.29 -1.76 -0.56
N THR A 150 22.98 -2.90 0.04
CA THR A 150 23.44 -4.22 -0.38
C THR A 150 22.27 -5.19 -0.33
N GLU A 151 22.19 -6.10 -1.30
CA GLU A 151 21.23 -7.20 -1.23
C GLU A 151 21.81 -8.32 -0.36
N ILE A 152 21.14 -8.64 0.74
CA ILE A 152 21.61 -9.67 1.69
C ILE A 152 21.16 -11.06 1.22
N ASN A 153 19.93 -11.15 0.71
CA ASN A 153 19.36 -12.36 0.12
C ASN A 153 18.21 -11.99 -0.81
N ILE A 154 17.66 -13.01 -1.51
CA ILE A 154 16.55 -12.85 -2.44
C ILE A 154 15.32 -12.36 -1.67
N GLY A 155 15.09 -11.05 -1.72
CA GLY A 155 13.96 -10.40 -1.07
C GLY A 155 14.31 -9.52 0.13
N CYS A 156 15.59 -9.36 0.49
CA CYS A 156 16.02 -8.47 1.56
C CYS A 156 17.15 -7.53 1.09
N ILE A 157 16.94 -6.23 1.26
CA ILE A 157 17.92 -5.19 0.95
C ILE A 157 18.31 -4.48 2.23
N ARG A 158 19.60 -4.51 2.59
CA ARG A 158 20.15 -3.70 3.65
C ARG A 158 20.47 -2.31 3.14
N VAL A 159 19.95 -1.27 3.78
CA VAL A 159 20.21 0.13 3.44
C VAL A 159 20.91 0.81 4.60
N ASP A 160 22.04 1.46 4.33
CA ASP A 160 22.78 2.19 5.34
C ASP A 160 22.02 3.46 5.73
N LEU A 161 21.77 3.62 7.03
CA LEU A 161 21.29 4.88 7.57
C LEU A 161 22.49 5.80 7.69
N LYS A 162 22.60 6.79 6.79
CA LYS A 162 23.61 7.84 6.92
C LYS A 162 23.38 8.51 8.29
N THR A 163 24.35 8.39 9.19
CA THR A 163 24.48 9.31 10.31
C THR A 163 24.66 10.70 9.71
N LYS A 164 23.60 11.50 9.70
CA LYS A 164 23.73 12.95 9.62
C LYS A 164 24.10 13.46 10.99
#